data_AF-V5A9J4-F1
#
_entry.id   AF-V5A9J4-F1
#
_cell.length_a   1.000
_cell.length_b   1.000
_cell.length_c   1.000
_cell.angle_alpha   90.00
_cell.angle_beta   90.00
_cell.angle_gamma   90.00
#
_symmetry.space_group_name_H-M   'P 1'
#
loop_
_entity.id
_entity.type
_entity.pdbx_description
1 polymer ?
#
loop_
_entity_poly.entity_id
_entity_poly.type
_entity_poly.pdbx_seq_one_letter_code
_entity_poly.pdbx_strand_id
1 'polypeptide(L)'
;MVTCPSRLTSRCEPMRSNSDSDPDPDPDPDPDKMSLDELRTEIQGIDREIVELIARRTYVADTIARVKQDRGLPTTDEEQEQQVMARAGDNARQFDVDANLVKAIFRLLIELNKIEQNQFTQPDSEPEDAGYE
;
A
#
# COMPACT_ATOMS: atom_id res chain seq x y z
N MET A 1 -6.49 -20.37 2.11
CA MET A 1 -5.84 -20.80 0.85
C MET A 1 -5.52 -19.53 0.07
N VAL A 2 -4.25 -19.09 0.09
CA VAL A 2 -3.84 -17.83 -0.55
C VAL A 2 -3.08 -18.19 -1.82
N THR A 3 -3.63 -17.84 -2.97
CA THR A 3 -3.03 -18.08 -4.28
C THR A 3 -1.94 -17.05 -4.56
N CYS A 4 -0.72 -17.55 -4.78
CA CYS A 4 0.45 -16.76 -5.19
C CYS A 4 0.41 -16.52 -6.71
N PRO A 5 0.61 -15.30 -7.23
CA PRO A 5 0.76 -15.10 -8.66
C PRO A 5 2.19 -15.49 -9.08
N SER A 6 2.30 -16.69 -9.65
CA SER A 6 3.50 -17.26 -10.25
C SER A 6 3.83 -16.54 -11.57
N ARG A 7 4.92 -15.78 -11.65
CA ARG A 7 5.58 -15.45 -12.93
C ARG A 7 7.05 -15.06 -12.71
N LEU A 8 7.87 -16.06 -12.43
CA LEU A 8 9.32 -16.02 -12.69
C LEU A 8 9.75 -17.34 -13.31
N THR A 9 9.49 -17.48 -14.61
CA THR A 9 10.30 -18.33 -15.49
C THR A 9 10.66 -17.49 -16.70
N SER A 10 11.86 -16.91 -16.66
CA SER A 10 12.46 -16.27 -17.81
C SER A 10 13.17 -17.38 -18.59
N ARG A 11 12.61 -17.77 -19.73
CA ARG A 11 13.26 -18.69 -20.68
C ARG A 11 12.96 -18.17 -22.09
N CYS A 12 14.02 -17.82 -22.80
CA CYS A 12 13.96 -17.34 -24.18
C CYS A 12 13.33 -18.41 -25.09
N GLU A 13 12.26 -18.05 -25.80
CA GLU A 13 11.75 -18.76 -26.98
C GLU A 13 11.68 -17.78 -28.17
N PRO A 14 11.92 -18.24 -29.41
CA PRO A 14 12.01 -17.37 -30.57
C PRO A 14 10.63 -16.92 -31.06
N MET A 15 10.61 -15.73 -31.68
CA MET A 15 9.46 -15.04 -32.27
C MET A 15 8.51 -16.00 -33.00
N ARG A 16 7.26 -16.07 -32.52
CA ARG A 16 6.10 -16.39 -33.34
C ARG A 16 5.31 -15.10 -33.52
N SER A 17 5.27 -14.64 -34.77
CA SER A 17 4.35 -13.61 -35.24
C SER A 17 2.95 -14.19 -35.18
N ASN A 18 2.19 -13.80 -34.16
CA ASN A 18 0.73 -13.81 -34.22
C ASN A 18 0.29 -12.35 -34.14
N SER A 19 -0.27 -11.87 -35.23
CA SER A 19 -1.02 -10.62 -35.29
C SER A 19 -2.44 -10.93 -34.83
N ASP A 20 -2.60 -11.12 -33.52
CA ASP A 20 -3.89 -11.01 -32.89
C ASP A 20 -3.92 -9.60 -32.29
N SER A 21 -4.61 -8.70 -32.97
CA SER A 21 -4.97 -7.39 -32.44
C SER A 21 -5.84 -7.62 -31.22
N ASP A 22 -5.22 -7.70 -30.05
CA ASP A 22 -5.92 -7.46 -28.79
C ASP A 22 -6.66 -6.13 -28.96
N PRO A 23 -7.99 -6.05 -28.69
CA PRO A 23 -8.67 -4.77 -28.69
C PRO A 23 -7.94 -3.92 -27.66
N ASP A 24 -7.42 -2.76 -28.11
CA ASP A 24 -6.84 -1.77 -27.22
C ASP A 24 -7.81 -1.59 -26.03
N PRO A 25 -7.33 -1.62 -24.78
CA PRO A 25 -8.19 -1.30 -23.64
C PRO A 25 -8.85 0.03 -23.95
N ASP A 26 -10.19 0.07 -23.90
CA ASP A 26 -10.98 1.25 -24.23
C ASP A 26 -10.28 2.48 -23.65
N PRO A 27 -9.93 3.49 -24.47
CA PRO A 27 -9.22 4.65 -23.96
C PRO A 27 -10.08 5.29 -22.87
N ASP A 28 -9.47 5.56 -21.71
CA ASP A 28 -10.13 6.27 -20.62
C ASP A 28 -10.90 7.46 -21.22
N PRO A 29 -12.19 7.62 -20.87
CA PRO A 29 -13.04 8.60 -21.52
C PRO A 29 -12.42 9.99 -21.42
N ASP A 30 -12.31 10.66 -22.56
CA ASP A 30 -11.69 11.99 -22.70
C ASP A 30 -12.39 13.00 -21.76
N PRO A 31 -11.71 13.48 -20.70
CA PRO A 31 -12.34 14.31 -19.67
C PRO A 31 -12.82 15.65 -20.23
N ASP A 32 -12.23 16.13 -21.34
CA ASP A 32 -12.61 17.39 -21.98
C ASP A 32 -13.99 17.32 -22.67
N LYS A 33 -14.56 16.12 -22.79
CA LYS A 33 -15.89 15.89 -23.39
C LYS A 33 -16.97 15.57 -22.37
N MET A 34 -16.60 15.43 -21.09
CA MET A 34 -17.53 15.12 -20.02
C MET A 34 -18.28 16.37 -19.53
N SER A 35 -19.52 16.19 -19.11
CA SER A 35 -20.25 17.17 -18.32
C SER A 35 -19.69 17.28 -16.91
N LEU A 36 -20.03 18.37 -16.21
CA LEU A 36 -19.63 18.58 -14.81
C LEU A 36 -20.11 17.46 -13.88
N ASP A 37 -21.28 16.88 -14.15
CA ASP A 37 -21.82 15.82 -13.30
C ASP A 37 -21.14 14.47 -13.57
N GLU A 38 -20.71 14.21 -14.81
CA GLU A 38 -19.87 13.06 -15.15
C GLU A 38 -18.48 13.17 -14.49
N LEU A 39 -17.83 14.33 -14.58
CA LEU A 39 -16.54 14.58 -13.92
C LEU A 39 -16.62 14.42 -12.39
N ARG A 40 -17.72 14.85 -11.77
CA ARG A 40 -17.93 14.64 -10.32
C ARG A 40 -18.13 13.17 -9.98
N THR A 41 -18.82 12.44 -10.84
CA THR A 41 -19.00 10.99 -10.68
C THR A 41 -17.67 10.26 -10.78
N GLU A 42 -16.82 10.68 -11.71
CA GLU A 42 -15.46 10.16 -11.87
C GLU A 42 -14.63 10.37 -10.60
N ILE A 43 -14.63 11.59 -10.04
CA ILE A 43 -13.95 11.89 -8.76
C ILE A 43 -14.47 11.00 -7.63
N GLN A 44 -15.78 10.77 -7.54
CA GLN A 44 -16.34 9.87 -6.52
C GLN A 44 -15.86 8.43 -6.68
N GLY A 45 -15.66 7.97 -7.93
CA GLY A 45 -15.04 6.67 -8.23
C GLY A 45 -13.61 6.61 -7.72
N ILE A 46 -12.80 7.60 -8.09
CA ILE A 46 -11.41 7.73 -7.64
C ILE A 46 -11.31 7.78 -6.11
N ASP A 47 -12.18 8.55 -5.44
CA ASP A 47 -12.20 8.65 -3.98
C ASP A 47 -12.47 7.28 -3.32
N ARG A 48 -13.38 6.50 -3.89
CA ARG A 48 -13.66 5.14 -3.42
C ARG A 48 -12.43 4.24 -3.61
N GLU A 49 -11.79 4.29 -4.78
CA GLU A 49 -10.59 3.51 -5.05
C GLU A 49 -9.43 3.87 -4.11
N ILE A 50 -9.26 5.16 -3.79
CA ILE A 50 -8.28 5.62 -2.80
C ILE A 50 -8.55 4.95 -1.44
N VAL A 51 -9.80 4.92 -0.98
CA VAL A 51 -10.16 4.27 0.29
C VAL A 51 -9.87 2.77 0.24
N GLU A 52 -10.22 2.09 -0.86
CA GLU A 52 -9.94 0.66 -1.05
C GLU A 52 -8.42 0.37 -1.04
N LEU A 53 -7.61 1.21 -1.69
CA LEU A 53 -6.15 1.11 -1.69
C LEU A 53 -5.55 1.37 -0.31
N ILE A 54 -6.07 2.33 0.44
CA ILE A 54 -5.65 2.60 1.82
C ILE A 54 -5.93 1.37 2.70
N ALA A 55 -7.14 0.80 2.64
CA ALA A 55 -7.50 -0.39 3.40
C ALA A 55 -6.58 -1.58 3.08
N ARG A 56 -6.31 -1.81 1.78
CA ARG A 56 -5.38 -2.87 1.34
C ARG A 56 -3.97 -2.63 1.85
N ARG A 57 -3.47 -1.39 1.82
CA ARG A 57 -2.14 -1.03 2.33
C ARG A 57 -2.03 -1.30 3.83
N THR A 58 -3.04 -0.90 4.61
CA THR A 58 -3.09 -1.12 6.06
C THR A 58 -3.08 -2.62 6.39
N TYR A 59 -3.87 -3.44 5.68
CA TYR A 59 -3.86 -4.89 5.88
C TYR A 59 -2.48 -5.54 5.67
N VAL A 60 -1.76 -5.12 4.61
CA VAL A 60 -0.40 -5.63 4.35
C VAL A 60 0.58 -5.19 5.45
N ALA A 61 0.47 -3.94 5.91
CA ALA A 61 1.31 -3.42 6.97
C ALA A 61 1.06 -4.12 8.32
N ASP A 62 -0.20 -4.41 8.67
CA ASP A 62 -0.54 -5.25 9.83
C ASP A 62 0.06 -6.66 9.73
N THR A 63 -0.07 -7.28 8.55
CA THR A 63 0.53 -8.60 8.30
C THR A 63 2.05 -8.58 8.50
N ILE A 64 2.74 -7.51 8.07
CA ILE A 64 4.18 -7.33 8.29
C ILE A 64 4.49 -7.21 9.78
N ALA A 65 3.70 -6.43 10.54
CA ALA A 65 3.89 -6.29 11.98
C ALA A 65 3.76 -7.63 12.72
N ARG A 66 2.75 -8.43 12.37
CA ARG A 66 2.60 -9.79 12.91
C ARG A 66 3.81 -10.67 12.60
N VAL A 67 4.31 -10.63 11.36
CA VAL A 67 5.54 -11.38 10.98
C VAL A 67 6.76 -10.89 11.77
N LYS A 68 6.86 -9.60 12.07
CA LYS A 68 7.94 -9.04 12.91
C LYS A 68 7.80 -9.54 14.36
N GLN A 69 6.60 -9.51 14.93
CA GLN A 69 6.31 -10.02 16.26
C GLN A 69 6.66 -11.51 16.40
N ASP A 70 6.20 -12.35 15.46
CA ASP A 70 6.48 -13.79 15.45
C ASP A 70 7.99 -14.10 15.38
N ARG A 71 8.78 -13.17 14.83
CA ARG A 71 10.24 -13.29 14.66
C ARG A 71 11.03 -12.53 15.73
N GLY A 72 10.36 -11.89 16.69
CA GLY A 72 11.00 -11.05 17.70
C GLY A 72 11.74 -9.83 17.12
N LEU A 73 11.33 -9.34 15.96
CA LEU A 73 11.90 -8.15 15.32
C LEU A 73 11.25 -6.87 15.86
N PRO A 74 12.00 -5.75 15.92
CA PRO A 74 11.43 -4.47 16.32
C PRO A 74 10.28 -4.04 15.41
N THR A 75 9.22 -3.53 16.02
CA THR A 75 8.06 -2.99 15.32
C THR A 75 8.42 -1.72 14.53
N THR A 76 9.26 -0.85 15.11
CA THR A 76 9.78 0.36 14.45
C THR A 76 10.90 0.03 13.48
N ASP A 77 10.83 0.61 12.28
CA ASP A 77 11.78 0.39 11.19
C ASP A 77 11.99 1.68 10.41
N GLU A 78 12.89 2.52 10.95
CA GLU A 78 13.13 3.87 10.45
C GLU A 78 13.68 3.86 9.02
N GLU A 79 14.48 2.85 8.66
CA GLU A 79 15.01 2.70 7.31
C GLU A 79 13.86 2.46 6.31
N GLN A 80 12.95 1.55 6.65
CA GLN A 80 11.77 1.29 5.81
C GLN A 80 10.89 2.54 5.68
N GLU A 81 10.71 3.33 6.74
CA GLU A 81 9.97 4.60 6.69
C GLU A 81 10.63 5.60 5.74
N GLN A 82 11.95 5.77 5.82
CA GLN A 82 12.69 6.64 4.90
C GLN A 82 12.54 6.17 3.45
N GLN A 83 12.60 4.87 3.18
CA GLN A 83 12.40 4.32 1.84
C GLN A 83 10.97 4.54 1.33
N VAL A 84 9.94 4.41 2.19
CA VAL A 84 8.55 4.74 1.84
C VAL A 84 8.44 6.21 1.44
N MET A 85 9.07 7.10 2.20
CA MET A 85 9.06 8.55 1.94
C MET A 85 9.83 8.94 0.67
N ALA A 86 10.90 8.22 0.34
CA ALA A 86 11.63 8.39 -0.91
C ALA A 86 10.73 8.03 -2.11
N ARG A 87 10.12 6.83 -2.09
CA ARG A 87 9.19 6.38 -3.14
C ARG A 87 8.00 7.33 -3.31
N ALA A 88 7.45 7.86 -2.22
CA ALA A 88 6.37 8.84 -2.27
C ALA A 88 6.80 10.12 -3.01
N GLY A 89 8.03 10.59 -2.79
CA GLY A 89 8.59 11.74 -3.49
C GLY A 89 8.88 11.47 -4.97
N ASP A 90 9.35 10.27 -5.32
CA ASP A 90 9.58 9.86 -6.70
C ASP A 90 8.26 9.79 -7.49
N ASN A 91 7.24 9.15 -6.92
CA ASN A 91 5.92 9.07 -7.53
C ASN A 91 5.29 10.44 -7.72
N ALA A 92 5.42 11.34 -6.74
CA ALA A 92 4.87 12.69 -6.85
C ALA A 92 5.46 13.44 -8.06
N ARG A 93 6.78 13.33 -8.27
CA ARG A 93 7.46 13.90 -9.44
C ARG A 93 6.99 13.27 -10.74
N GLN A 94 6.80 11.95 -10.76
CA GLN A 94 6.36 11.22 -11.95
C GLN A 94 4.96 11.66 -12.42
N PHE A 95 4.07 11.95 -11.48
CA PHE A 95 2.70 12.38 -11.77
C PHE A 95 2.51 13.91 -11.74
N ASP A 96 3.59 14.68 -11.68
CA ASP A 96 3.60 16.16 -11.64
C ASP A 96 2.70 16.76 -10.54
N VAL A 97 2.72 16.13 -9.34
CA VAL A 97 2.01 16.61 -8.15
C VAL A 97 2.98 17.07 -7.07
N ASP A 98 2.51 17.94 -6.17
CA ASP A 98 3.36 18.49 -5.09
C ASP A 98 3.91 17.38 -4.19
N ALA A 99 5.24 17.24 -4.20
CA ALA A 99 5.92 16.20 -3.45
C ALA A 99 5.79 16.34 -1.93
N ASN A 100 5.62 17.56 -1.39
CA ASN A 100 5.42 17.77 0.03
C ASN A 100 4.03 17.31 0.46
N LEU A 101 3.00 17.56 -0.36
CA LEU A 101 1.63 17.12 -0.14
C LEU A 101 1.53 15.59 -0.16
N VAL A 102 2.08 14.94 -1.19
CA VAL A 102 2.11 13.47 -1.28
C VAL A 102 2.86 12.88 -0.09
N LYS A 103 4.02 13.43 0.27
CA LYS A 103 4.75 13.01 1.47
C LYS A 103 3.93 13.21 2.75
N ALA A 104 3.14 14.27 2.88
CA ALA A 104 2.27 14.47 4.04
C ALA A 104 1.22 13.35 4.16
N ILE A 105 0.57 12.97 3.05
CA ILE A 105 -0.38 11.84 3.02
C ILE A 105 0.33 10.55 3.44
N PHE A 106 1.52 10.28 2.92
CA PHE A 106 2.27 9.08 3.28
C PHE A 106 2.70 9.05 4.76
N ARG A 107 2.97 10.21 5.38
CA ARG A 107 3.20 10.28 6.83
C ARG A 107 1.97 9.83 7.62
N LEU A 108 0.79 10.31 7.24
CA LEU A 108 -0.47 9.88 7.87
C LEU A 108 -0.70 8.37 7.70
N LEU A 109 -0.40 7.81 6.52
CA LEU A 109 -0.52 6.37 6.28
C LEU A 109 0.50 5.52 7.06
N ILE A 110 1.69 6.05 7.35
CA ILE A 110 2.66 5.40 8.25
C ILE A 110 2.14 5.47 9.68
N GLU A 111 1.69 6.64 10.12
CA GLU A 111 1.19 6.88 11.48
C GLU A 111 -0.03 6.01 11.82
N LEU A 112 -0.99 5.92 10.91
CA LEU A 112 -2.17 5.04 11.05
C LEU A 112 -1.78 3.61 11.45
N ASN A 113 -0.74 3.08 10.79
CA ASN A 113 -0.29 1.71 11.04
C ASN A 113 0.53 1.57 12.33
N LYS A 114 1.15 2.64 12.84
CA LYS A 114 1.85 2.62 14.14
C LYS A 114 0.88 2.58 15.32
N ILE A 115 -0.23 3.30 15.22
CA ILE A 115 -1.24 3.36 16.29
C ILE A 115 -1.87 1.99 16.53
N GLU A 116 -2.19 1.26 15.45
CA GLU A 116 -2.73 -0.10 15.55
C GLU A 116 -1.72 -1.08 16.18
N GLN A 117 -0.42 -0.92 15.92
CA GLN A 117 0.63 -1.79 16.46
C GLN A 117 0.94 -1.55 17.95
N ASN A 118 0.82 -0.31 18.42
CA ASN A 118 1.02 0.03 19.84
C ASN A 118 -0.10 -0.52 20.75
N GLN A 119 -1.30 -0.75 20.21
CA GLN A 119 -2.40 -1.32 20.99
C GLN A 119 -2.20 -2.83 21.27
N PHE A 120 -1.45 -3.54 20.44
CA PHE A 120 -1.11 -4.95 20.65
C PHE A 120 0.18 -5.18 21.48
N THR A 121 0.91 -4.11 21.81
CA THR A 121 2.18 -4.17 22.57
C THR A 121 1.99 -3.71 24.02
N GLN A 122 0.96 -4.24 24.72
CA GLN A 122 1.00 -4.30 26.19
C GLN A 122 1.42 -5.73 26.58
N PRO A 123 2.61 -5.93 27.16
CA PRO A 123 2.96 -7.21 27.73
C PRO A 123 2.22 -7.38 29.07
N ASP A 124 1.45 -8.46 29.19
CA ASP A 124 1.06 -9.02 30.48
C ASP A 124 2.33 -9.38 31.25
N SER A 125 2.81 -8.45 32.09
CA SER A 125 3.79 -8.74 33.12
C SER A 125 3.26 -8.20 34.44
N GLU A 126 2.19 -8.80 34.94
CA GLU A 126 2.02 -8.93 36.38
C GLU A 126 3.04 -9.97 36.84
N PRO A 127 4.01 -9.64 37.71
CA PRO A 127 4.79 -10.68 38.36
C PRO A 127 3.85 -11.45 39.30
N GLU A 128 3.66 -12.74 38.99
CA GLU A 128 3.14 -13.76 39.90
C GLU A 128 3.90 -13.67 41.25
N ASP A 129 3.15 -13.26 42.27
CA ASP A 129 3.25 -13.67 43.67
C ASP A 129 4.62 -14.17 44.18
N ALA A 130 5.45 -13.22 44.62
CA ALA A 130 6.44 -13.50 45.66
C ALA A 130 5.72 -13.61 47.02
N GLY A 131 5.25 -14.81 47.32
CA GLY A 131 4.81 -15.18 48.66
C GLY A 131 5.92 -14.91 49.69
N TYR A 132 5.62 -14.02 50.64
CA TYR A 132 6.36 -13.95 51.90
C TYR A 132 5.57 -14.74 52.95
N GLU A 133 6.06 -15.96 53.25
CA GLU A 133 5.90 -16.60 54.56
C GLU A 133 7.26 -16.65 55.26
#